data_AF-A0A7C3ZGV4-F1
#
_entry.id   AF-A0A7C3ZGV4-F1
#
_cell.length_a   1.000
_cell.length_b   1.000
_cell.length_c   1.000
_cell.angle_alpha   90.00
_cell.angle_beta   90.00
_cell.angle_gamma   90.00
#
_symmetry.space_group_name_H-M   'P 1'
#
loop_
_entity.id
_entity.type
_entity.pdbx_description
1 polymer ?
#
loop_
_entity_poly.entity_id
_entity_poly.type
_entity_poly.pdbx_seq_one_letter_code
_entity_poly.pdbx_strand_id
1 'polypeptide(L)'
;VNPPRGLSYIIANPSEVIHAIIYVLVLCTVCVLFAIAWVETSGLSARDQAEQIIKSGLQIPGFRSSESIIREKLNEYIKPLTILSGFIVGVIAALADLLEVIGTGTGILLLVSILWQYYQILIRERIAETYPAISRLIGET
;
A
#
# COMPACT_ATOMS: atom_id res chain seq x y z
N VAL A 1 -16.84 15.93 -5.48
CA VAL A 1 -16.11 16.97 -4.73
C VAL A 1 -15.04 17.50 -5.65
N ASN A 2 -15.15 18.75 -6.10
CA ASN A 2 -14.16 19.34 -7.00
C ASN A 2 -12.88 19.63 -6.20
N PRO A 3 -11.67 19.35 -6.73
CA PRO A 3 -10.44 19.72 -6.07
C PRO A 3 -10.41 21.24 -5.87
N PRO A 4 -9.96 21.72 -4.69
CA PRO A 4 -9.93 23.15 -4.42
C PRO A 4 -9.04 23.83 -5.46
N ARG A 5 -9.54 24.92 -6.03
CA ARG A 5 -8.80 25.76 -6.99
C ARG A 5 -7.57 26.29 -6.25
N GLY A 6 -6.38 26.23 -6.86
CA GLY A 6 -5.06 26.17 -6.23
C GLY A 6 -4.73 27.02 -5.02
N LEU A 7 -3.53 26.78 -4.48
CA LEU A 7 -2.99 27.42 -3.28
C LEU A 7 -3.19 28.96 -3.26
N SER A 8 -3.10 29.61 -4.42
CA SER A 8 -3.32 31.05 -4.59
C SER A 8 -4.77 31.51 -4.33
N TYR A 9 -5.76 30.69 -4.68
CA TYR A 9 -7.19 30.99 -4.49
C TYR A 9 -7.65 30.70 -3.05
N ILE A 10 -7.07 29.68 -2.41
CA ILE A 10 -7.35 29.29 -1.03
C ILE A 10 -6.81 30.33 -0.03
N ILE A 11 -5.62 30.88 -0.28
CA ILE A 11 -5.04 31.95 0.57
C ILE A 11 -5.84 33.26 0.43
N ALA A 12 -6.42 33.52 -0.75
CA ALA A 12 -7.23 34.71 -0.99
C ALA A 12 -8.63 34.66 -0.34
N ASN A 13 -9.15 33.47 -0.02
CA ASN A 13 -10.51 33.30 0.52
C ASN A 13 -10.53 32.35 1.73
N PRO A 14 -10.72 32.86 2.97
CA PRO A 14 -10.74 32.04 4.19
C PRO A 14 -11.80 30.92 4.21
N SER A 15 -12.89 31.07 3.45
CA SER A 15 -13.95 30.05 3.31
C SER A 15 -13.52 28.81 2.52
N GLU A 16 -12.51 28.94 1.66
CA GLU A 16 -11.98 27.84 0.84
C GLU A 16 -11.02 26.93 1.65
N VAL A 17 -10.42 27.46 2.73
CA VAL A 17 -9.58 26.68 3.65
C VAL A 17 -10.39 25.57 4.31
N ILE A 18 -11.64 25.85 4.70
CA ILE A 18 -12.55 24.87 5.29
C ILE A 18 -12.89 23.77 4.29
N HIS A 19 -13.16 24.13 3.03
CA HIS A 19 -13.41 23.16 1.96
C HIS A 19 -12.18 22.27 1.69
N ALA A 20 -10.97 22.84 1.69
CA ALA A 20 -9.73 22.10 1.53
C ALA A 20 -9.50 21.10 2.69
N ILE A 21 -9.74 21.51 3.93
CA ILE A 21 -9.60 20.62 5.11
C ILE A 21 -10.62 19.48 5.05
N ILE A 22 -11.88 19.77 4.71
CA ILE A 22 -12.92 18.76 4.55
C ILE A 22 -12.55 17.80 3.42
N TYR A 23 -12.04 18.31 2.30
CA TYR A 23 -11.55 17.49 1.18
C TYR A 23 -10.46 16.52 1.64
N VAL A 24 -9.42 17.01 2.32
CA VAL A 24 -8.33 16.17 2.83
C VAL A 24 -8.84 15.11 3.81
N LEU A 25 -9.72 15.48 4.75
CA LEU A 25 -10.27 14.54 5.73
C LEU A 25 -11.12 13.44 5.08
N VAL A 26 -11.97 13.80 4.13
CA VAL A 26 -12.79 12.84 3.38
C VAL A 26 -11.89 11.93 2.54
N LEU A 27 -10.90 12.49 1.85
CA LEU A 27 -9.96 11.74 1.03
C LEU A 27 -9.15 10.73 1.88
N CYS A 28 -8.57 11.18 2.99
CA CYS A 28 -7.84 10.32 3.92
C CYS A 28 -8.71 9.19 4.48
N THR A 29 -9.96 9.50 4.86
CA THR A 29 -10.88 8.50 5.39
C THR A 29 -11.22 7.44 4.35
N VAL A 30 -11.53 7.87 3.11
CA VAL A 30 -11.78 6.94 2.00
C VAL A 30 -10.54 6.11 1.68
N CYS A 31 -9.34 6.69 1.66
CA CYS A 31 -8.09 5.96 1.44
C CYS A 31 -7.84 4.89 2.51
N VAL A 32 -8.08 5.19 3.79
CA VAL A 32 -7.91 4.21 4.88
C VAL A 32 -8.93 3.07 4.77
N LEU A 33 -10.21 3.39 4.50
CA LEU A 33 -11.24 2.37 4.30
C LEU A 33 -10.91 1.47 3.12
N PHE A 34 -10.46 2.06 2.02
CA PHE A 34 -10.06 1.32 0.83
C PHE A 34 -8.82 0.46 1.08
N ALA A 35 -7.84 0.94 1.85
CA ALA A 35 -6.66 0.17 2.22
C ALA A 35 -7.03 -1.08 3.05
N ILE A 36 -7.96 -0.95 4.00
CA ILE A 36 -8.44 -2.09 4.79
C ILE A 36 -9.16 -3.11 3.90
N ALA A 37 -10.10 -2.65 3.07
CA ALA A 37 -10.83 -3.50 2.14
C ALA A 37 -9.90 -4.20 1.12
N TRP A 38 -8.87 -3.49 0.65
CA TRP A 38 -7.86 -4.06 -0.25
C TRP A 38 -7.12 -5.23 0.40
N VAL A 39 -6.69 -5.09 1.65
CA VAL A 39 -5.96 -6.16 2.36
C VAL A 39 -6.80 -7.42 2.55
N GLU A 40 -8.09 -7.27 2.84
CA GLU A 40 -9.02 -8.40 2.98
C GLU A 40 -9.29 -9.08 1.63
N THR A 41 -9.39 -8.32 0.54
CA THR A 41 -9.71 -8.86 -0.79
C THR A 41 -8.49 -9.40 -1.54
N SER A 42 -7.30 -8.88 -1.28
CA SER A 42 -6.06 -9.31 -1.94
C SER A 42 -5.44 -10.57 -1.30
N GLY A 43 -6.10 -11.17 -0.31
CA GLY A 43 -5.55 -12.31 0.43
C GLY A 43 -4.28 -11.98 1.21
N LEU A 44 -4.07 -10.70 1.55
CA LEU A 44 -2.95 -10.24 2.39
C LEU A 44 -3.33 -10.22 3.87
N SER A 45 -4.45 -10.86 4.23
CA SER A 45 -4.88 -10.93 5.62
C SER A 45 -3.85 -11.72 6.45
N ALA A 46 -3.75 -11.41 7.75
CA ALA A 46 -2.83 -12.11 8.64
C ALA A 46 -3.07 -13.63 8.68
N ARG A 47 -4.29 -14.07 8.37
CA ARG A 47 -4.63 -15.49 8.24
C ARG A 47 -3.99 -16.10 7.00
N ASP A 48 -4.25 -15.50 5.84
CA ASP A 48 -3.84 -16.05 4.55
C ASP A 48 -2.31 -16.08 4.45
N GLN A 49 -1.66 -15.03 4.97
CA GLN A 49 -0.21 -14.94 5.05
C GLN A 49 0.38 -15.96 6.04
N ALA A 50 -0.25 -16.19 7.19
CA ALA A 50 0.20 -17.23 8.13
C ALA A 50 0.05 -18.63 7.52
N GLU A 51 -1.05 -18.89 6.82
CA GLU A 51 -1.29 -20.16 6.11
C GLU A 51 -0.27 -20.37 4.99
N GLN A 52 0.06 -19.34 4.22
CA GLN A 52 1.11 -19.40 3.18
C GLN A 52 2.50 -19.70 3.77
N ILE A 53 2.87 -19.08 4.89
CA ILE A 53 4.16 -19.32 5.57
C ILE A 53 4.26 -20.77 6.07
N ILE A 54 3.17 -21.32 6.62
CA ILE A 54 3.14 -22.71 7.07
C ILE A 54 3.21 -23.67 5.87
N LYS A 55 2.48 -23.37 4.79
CA LYS A 55 2.47 -24.17 3.55
C LYS A 55 3.81 -24.20 2.83
N SER A 56 4.61 -23.14 2.91
CA SER A 56 5.95 -23.08 2.31
C SER A 56 7.01 -23.88 3.07
N GLY A 57 6.63 -24.65 4.09
CA GLY A 57 7.54 -25.46 4.89
C GLY A 57 8.37 -24.64 5.87
N LEU A 58 8.09 -23.34 6.01
CA LEU A 58 8.78 -22.42 6.91
C LEU A 58 8.26 -22.63 8.34
N GLN A 59 8.67 -23.75 8.94
CA GLN A 59 8.42 -24.02 10.35
C GLN A 59 9.35 -23.14 11.19
N ILE A 60 8.79 -22.21 11.97
CA ILE A 60 9.55 -21.47 12.98
C ILE A 60 9.99 -22.50 14.04
N PRO A 61 11.28 -22.85 14.14
CA PRO A 61 11.74 -23.88 15.07
C PRO A 61 11.55 -23.38 16.52
N GLY A 62 10.82 -24.14 17.34
CA GLY A 62 10.67 -23.87 18.79
C GLY A 62 9.23 -23.90 19.34
N PHE A 63 8.20 -23.89 18.50
CA PHE A 63 6.80 -24.00 18.95
C PHE A 63 6.05 -25.04 18.11
N ARG A 64 5.24 -25.91 18.74
CA ARG A 64 4.25 -26.74 18.00
C ARG A 64 3.45 -25.79 17.12
N SER A 65 3.46 -25.98 15.80
CA SER A 65 2.94 -25.10 14.75
C SER A 65 1.53 -24.55 14.99
N SER A 66 1.39 -23.62 15.92
CA SER A 66 0.11 -22.98 16.21
C SER A 66 0.00 -21.82 15.25
N GLU A 67 -0.73 -22.05 14.16
CA GLU A 67 -1.21 -21.01 13.23
C GLU A 67 -1.70 -19.77 13.98
N SER A 68 -2.33 -19.97 15.14
CA SER A 68 -2.86 -18.91 16.01
C SER A 68 -1.79 -17.90 16.46
N ILE A 69 -0.62 -18.35 16.94
CA ILE A 69 0.43 -17.43 17.43
C ILE A 69 1.04 -16.62 16.27
N ILE A 70 1.30 -17.27 15.13
CA ILE A 70 1.86 -16.60 13.95
C ILE A 70 0.86 -15.56 13.42
N ARG A 71 -0.42 -15.95 13.32
CA ARG A 71 -1.50 -15.05 12.92
C ARG A 71 -1.66 -13.87 13.86
N GLU A 72 -1.61 -14.08 15.16
CA GLU A 72 -1.76 -13.01 16.15
C GLU A 72 -0.64 -11.98 16.02
N LYS A 73 0.60 -12.45 15.91
CA LYS A 73 1.76 -11.58 15.67
C LYS A 73 1.65 -10.83 14.35
N LEU A 74 1.28 -11.53 13.28
CA LEU A 74 1.17 -10.90 11.97
C LEU A 74 0.01 -9.89 11.92
N ASN A 75 -1.09 -10.16 12.61
CA ASN A 75 -2.22 -9.25 12.74
C ASN A 75 -1.86 -7.98 13.53
N GLU A 76 -0.97 -8.09 14.53
CA GLU A 76 -0.42 -6.96 15.29
C GLU A 76 0.37 -6.01 14.39
N TYR A 77 1.00 -6.49 13.31
CA TYR A 77 1.74 -5.65 12.35
C TYR A 77 0.90 -5.22 11.14
N ILE A 78 0.08 -6.10 10.56
CA ILE A 78 -0.68 -5.79 9.33
C ILE A 78 -1.69 -4.68 9.59
N LYS A 79 -2.49 -4.76 10.66
CA LYS A 79 -3.53 -3.76 10.96
C LYS A 79 -2.98 -2.33 11.06
N PRO A 80 -1.98 -2.03 11.92
CA PRO A 80 -1.44 -0.68 12.00
C PRO A 80 -0.71 -0.27 10.72
N LEU A 81 -0.03 -1.20 10.03
CA LEU A 81 0.65 -0.91 8.77
C LEU A 81 -0.35 -0.47 7.68
N THR A 82 -1.49 -1.14 7.56
CA THR A 82 -2.54 -0.81 6.59
C THR A 82 -3.15 0.56 6.87
N ILE A 83 -3.47 0.85 8.13
CA ILE A 83 -4.06 2.15 8.51
C ILE A 83 -3.04 3.27 8.29
N LEU A 84 -1.79 3.06 8.71
CA LEU A 84 -0.74 4.07 8.59
C LEU A 84 -0.39 4.34 7.12
N SER A 85 -0.23 3.30 6.31
CA SER A 85 0.05 3.45 4.88
C SER A 85 -1.11 4.11 4.13
N GLY A 86 -2.36 3.71 4.38
CA GLY A 86 -3.54 4.34 3.81
C GLY A 86 -3.67 5.82 4.17
N PHE A 87 -3.37 6.17 5.41
CA PHE A 87 -3.38 7.57 5.87
C PHE A 87 -2.28 8.39 5.21
N ILE A 88 -1.03 7.89 5.18
CA ILE A 88 0.11 8.58 4.56
C ILE A 88 -0.15 8.81 3.07
N VAL A 89 -0.64 7.80 2.34
CA VAL A 89 -0.97 7.92 0.92
C VAL A 89 -2.07 8.97 0.70
N GLY A 90 -3.11 8.98 1.54
CA GLY A 90 -4.16 10.00 1.49
C GLY A 90 -3.63 11.42 1.71
N VAL A 91 -2.72 11.61 2.67
CA VAL A 91 -2.08 12.90 2.92
C VAL A 91 -1.21 13.34 1.74
N ILE A 92 -0.39 12.44 1.18
CA ILE A 92 0.46 12.75 0.01
C ILE A 92 -0.40 13.13 -1.20
N ALA A 93 -1.48 12.39 -1.47
CA ALA A 93 -2.40 12.68 -2.55
C ALA A 93 -3.05 14.06 -2.37
N ALA A 94 -3.53 14.36 -1.15
CA ALA A 94 -4.13 15.66 -0.83
C ALA A 94 -3.15 16.83 -1.00
N LEU A 95 -1.89 16.66 -0.57
CA LEU A 95 -0.85 17.67 -0.74
C LEU A 95 -0.51 17.90 -2.22
N ALA A 96 -0.42 16.84 -3.01
CA ALA A 96 -0.14 16.94 -4.43
C ALA A 96 -1.31 17.60 -5.20
N ASP A 97 -2.56 17.34 -4.80
CA ASP A 97 -3.73 18.03 -5.34
C ASP A 97 -3.72 19.53 -4.96
N LEU A 98 -3.34 19.86 -3.71
CA LEU A 98 -3.25 21.25 -3.24
C LEU A 98 -2.14 22.06 -3.94
N LEU A 99 -1.05 21.39 -4.30
CA LEU A 99 0.08 21.97 -5.04
C LEU A 99 -0.18 22.10 -6.55
N GLU A 100 -1.38 21.75 -7.03
CA GLU A 100 -1.75 21.75 -8.46
C GLU A 100 -0.74 21.02 -9.35
N VAL A 101 -0.21 19.89 -8.88
CA VAL A 101 0.76 19.13 -9.67
C VAL A 101 0.10 18.62 -10.96
N ILE A 102 0.78 18.81 -12.09
CA ILE A 102 0.32 18.37 -13.40
C ILE A 102 0.09 16.86 -13.38
N GLY A 103 -1.16 16.43 -13.58
CA GLY A 103 -1.54 15.02 -13.59
C GLY A 103 -2.24 14.52 -12.32
N THR A 104 -2.59 15.39 -11.37
CA THR A 104 -3.25 15.08 -10.07
C THR A 104 -2.39 14.22 -9.14
N GLY A 105 -2.56 14.39 -7.83
CA GLY A 105 -1.78 13.63 -6.84
C GLY A 105 -1.98 12.12 -6.96
N THR A 106 -3.20 11.70 -7.24
CA THR A 106 -3.54 10.29 -7.43
C THR A 106 -2.94 9.71 -8.71
N GLY A 107 -2.97 10.43 -9.83
CA GLY A 107 -2.42 9.97 -11.11
C GLY A 107 -0.91 9.72 -11.06
N ILE A 108 -0.17 10.59 -10.36
CA ILE A 108 1.28 10.43 -10.20
C ILE A 108 1.61 9.23 -9.32
N LEU A 109 0.88 9.02 -8.22
CA LEU A 109 1.09 7.86 -7.36
C LEU A 109 0.83 6.55 -8.10
N LEU A 110 -0.21 6.49 -8.94
CA LEU A 110 -0.48 5.34 -9.80
C LEU A 110 0.64 5.11 -10.81
N LEU A 111 1.13 6.17 -11.46
CA LEU A 111 2.22 6.06 -12.42
C LEU A 111 3.50 5.51 -11.76
N VAL A 112 3.89 6.04 -10.60
CA VAL A 112 5.06 5.55 -9.86
C VAL A 112 4.87 4.10 -9.42
N SER A 113 3.66 3.73 -8.99
CA SER A 113 3.33 2.36 -8.59
C SER A 113 3.46 1.37 -9.75
N ILE A 114 2.91 1.71 -10.92
CA ILE A 114 3.00 0.88 -12.12
C ILE A 114 4.46 0.74 -12.57
N LEU A 115 5.22 1.84 -12.60
CA LEU A 115 6.65 1.80 -12.95
C LEU A 115 7.44 0.92 -11.99
N TRP A 116 7.18 1.01 -10.69
CA TRP A 116 7.82 0.16 -9.69
C TRP A 116 7.49 -1.32 -9.92
N GLN A 117 6.22 -1.65 -10.19
CA GLN A 117 5.80 -3.01 -10.52
C GLN A 117 6.52 -3.54 -11.76
N TYR A 118 6.60 -2.75 -12.84
CA TYR A 118 7.35 -3.13 -14.04
C TYR A 118 8.83 -3.35 -13.76
N TYR A 119 9.45 -2.46 -12.97
CA TYR A 119 10.85 -2.59 -12.58
C TYR A 119 11.13 -3.91 -11.84
N GLN A 120 10.23 -4.31 -10.92
CA GLN A 120 10.34 -5.59 -10.22
C GLN A 120 10.23 -6.80 -11.16
N ILE A 121 9.32 -6.75 -12.13
CA ILE A 121 9.16 -7.83 -13.14
C ILE A 121 10.44 -7.98 -13.96
N LEU A 122 10.98 -6.87 -14.48
CA LEU A 122 12.20 -6.87 -15.29
C LEU A 122 13.41 -7.39 -14.51
N ILE A 123 13.55 -7.00 -13.23
CA ILE A 123 14.62 -7.53 -12.38
C ILE A 123 14.47 -9.04 -12.18
N ARG A 124 13.24 -9.51 -11.95
CA ARG A 124 12.97 -10.93 -11.73
C ARG A 124 13.34 -11.76 -12.97
N GLU A 125 13.00 -11.28 -14.16
CA GLU A 125 13.39 -11.89 -15.44
C GLU A 125 14.92 -11.90 -15.59
N ARG A 126 15.58 -10.76 -15.34
CA ARG A 126 17.04 -10.65 -15.44
C ARG A 126 17.78 -11.58 -14.48
N ILE A 127 17.29 -11.72 -13.25
CA ILE A 127 17.88 -12.65 -12.27
C ILE A 127 17.71 -14.10 -12.73
N ALA A 128 16.53 -14.45 -13.26
CA ALA A 128 16.26 -15.79 -13.78
C ALA A 128 17.19 -16.16 -14.96
N GLU A 129 17.47 -15.20 -15.85
CA GLU A 129 18.39 -15.40 -16.98
C GLU A 129 19.87 -15.42 -16.57
N THR A 130 20.28 -14.52 -15.66
CA THR A 130 21.70 -14.34 -15.29
C THR A 130 22.20 -15.44 -14.36
N TYR A 131 21.32 -16.00 -13.51
CA TYR A 131 21.67 -17.05 -12.56
C TYR A 131 20.73 -18.26 -12.72
N PRO A 132 21.01 -19.16 -13.69
CA PRO A 132 20.18 -20.35 -13.92
C PRO A 132 20.13 -21.29 -12.69
N ALA A 133 21.11 -21.20 -11.79
CA ALA A 133 21.13 -21.92 -10.51
C ALA A 133 20.10 -21.39 -9.48
N ILE A 134 19.78 -20.09 -9.51
CA ILE A 134 18.76 -19.49 -8.63
C ILE A 134 17.35 -19.80 -9.15
N SER A 135 17.17 -19.87 -10.48
CA SER A 135 15.91 -20.28 -11.10
C SER A 135 15.47 -21.70 -10.69
N ARG A 136 16.42 -22.65 -10.56
CA ARG A 136 16.12 -24.00 -10.07
C ARG A 136 15.70 -24.02 -8.60
N LEU A 137 16.30 -23.17 -7.76
CA LEU A 137 15.99 -23.08 -6.33
C LEU A 137 14.65 -22.35 -6.05
N ILE A 138 14.21 -21.49 -6.96
CA ILE A 138 12.89 -20.82 -6.93
C ILE A 138 11.79 -21.72 -7.56
N GLY A 139 12.15 -22.67 -8.42
CA GLY A 139 11.23 -23.59 -9.10
C GLY A 139 11.07 -24.98 -8.45
N GLU A 140 11.90 -25.34 -7.47
CA GLU A 140 11.81 -26.58 -6.69
C GLU A 140 11.24 -26.34 -5.28
N THR A 141 10.02 -25.79 -5.23
CA THR A 141 9.03 -25.95 -4.15
C THR A 141 7.65 -25.69 -4.73
#